data_AF-A0A8J6R9F6-F1
#
_entry.id   AF-A0A8J6R9F6-F1
#
_cell.length_a   1.000
_cell.length_b   1.000
_cell.length_c   1.000
_cell.angle_alpha   90.00
_cell.angle_beta   90.00
_cell.angle_gamma   90.00
#
_symmetry.space_group_name_H-M   'P 1'
#
loop_
_entity.id
_entity.type
_entity.pdbx_description
1 polymer ?
#
loop_
_entity_poly.entity_id
_entity_poly.type
_entity_poly.pdbx_seq_one_letter_code
_entity_poly.pdbx_strand_id
1 'polypeptide(L)'
;MSNKRMGGLGKLSDFGKTAKTQSQPEPVVAEEPKIEEVTAPPPDSTSHPAPQKQGDDKGKLVPINIKITRRQHEWLNDTARTVRENNSEPVPPNERVFPQHLIGAAIDLLQASSVEWSQVKNVEELRKILNL
;
A
#
# COMPACT_ATOMS: atom_id res chain seq x y z
N MET A 1 -35.40 29.77 45.23
CA MET A 1 -34.85 28.55 44.60
C MET A 1 -34.15 28.97 43.32
N SER A 2 -32.95 28.49 43.03
CA SER A 2 -32.08 29.09 41.99
C SER A 2 -31.70 28.08 40.91
N ASN A 3 -32.31 28.18 39.73
CA ASN A 3 -32.01 27.31 38.59
C ASN A 3 -30.71 27.72 37.89
N LYS A 4 -29.64 26.94 38.08
CA LYS A 4 -28.35 27.16 37.42
C LYS A 4 -28.14 26.19 36.25
N ARG A 5 -28.45 26.64 35.04
CA ARG A 5 -28.21 25.89 33.79
C ARG A 5 -26.73 26.02 33.42
N MET A 6 -26.02 24.91 33.24
CA MET A 6 -24.58 24.90 32.98
C MET A 6 -24.24 24.89 31.48
N GLY A 7 -23.21 25.66 31.09
CA GLY A 7 -22.25 25.18 30.09
C GLY A 7 -22.62 25.26 28.60
N GLY A 8 -23.29 26.33 28.14
CA GLY A 8 -23.26 26.66 26.71
C GLY A 8 -21.95 27.37 26.36
N LEU A 9 -21.01 26.70 25.67
CA LEU A 9 -19.72 27.29 25.30
C LEU A 9 -19.40 27.10 23.80
N GLY A 10 -19.83 28.05 22.98
CA GLY A 10 -19.55 28.04 21.54
C GLY A 10 -18.15 28.58 21.21
N LYS A 11 -17.34 27.80 20.49
CA LYS A 11 -16.12 28.24 19.82
C LYS A 11 -15.94 27.48 18.49
N LEU A 12 -16.45 28.04 17.39
CA LEU A 12 -16.28 27.53 16.02
C LEU A 12 -15.78 28.61 15.03
N SER A 13 -15.40 29.79 15.53
CA SER A 13 -15.09 30.98 14.72
C SER A 13 -13.60 31.25 14.58
N ASP A 14 -12.82 30.30 14.04
CA ASP A 14 -11.41 30.56 13.64
C ASP A 14 -10.87 29.70 12.48
N PHE A 15 -11.73 29.00 11.72
CA PHE A 15 -11.35 28.32 10.48
C PHE A 15 -11.69 29.19 9.25
N GLY A 16 -10.75 30.03 8.78
CA GLY A 16 -10.95 30.73 7.49
C GLY A 16 -10.20 32.03 7.21
N LYS A 17 -8.96 32.26 7.70
CA LYS A 17 -8.19 33.48 7.40
C LYS A 17 -6.73 33.27 7.03
N THR A 18 -6.48 33.02 5.74
CA THR A 18 -5.34 33.57 4.98
C THR A 18 -5.80 33.84 3.55
N ALA A 19 -5.58 35.05 3.04
CA ALA A 19 -6.05 35.46 1.71
C ALA A 19 -4.87 35.92 0.82
N LYS A 20 -4.67 35.17 -0.27
CA LYS A 20 -4.34 35.56 -1.66
C LYS A 20 -3.50 36.83 -1.97
N THR A 21 -2.68 36.70 -3.03
CA THR A 21 -2.09 37.79 -3.87
C THR A 21 -0.80 38.43 -3.27
N GLN A 22 0.30 38.72 -3.98
CA GLN A 22 0.71 38.64 -5.42
C GLN A 22 2.07 37.84 -5.52
N SER A 23 3.02 37.87 -6.47
CA SER A 23 3.28 38.63 -7.73
C SER A 23 4.24 37.87 -8.71
N GLN A 24 4.68 38.54 -9.78
CA GLN A 24 5.64 38.14 -10.85
C GLN A 24 6.36 39.41 -11.39
N PRO A 25 7.37 39.36 -12.31
CA PRO A 25 8.39 38.32 -12.62
C PRO A 25 9.85 38.85 -12.87
N GLU A 26 10.84 37.95 -13.02
CA GLU A 26 12.05 38.05 -13.90
C GLU A 26 13.13 39.18 -13.70
N PRO A 27 14.34 39.16 -14.35
CA PRO A 27 15.17 38.05 -14.87
C PRO A 27 16.73 38.17 -14.64
N VAL A 28 17.51 37.19 -15.15
CA VAL A 28 18.99 37.13 -15.47
C VAL A 28 20.08 37.44 -14.41
N VAL A 29 21.07 36.54 -14.30
CA VAL A 29 22.55 36.71 -14.49
C VAL A 29 23.26 35.45 -13.95
N ALA A 30 24.41 35.07 -14.53
CA ALA A 30 25.20 33.90 -14.13
C ALA A 30 26.71 34.20 -14.15
N GLU A 31 27.46 33.67 -13.18
CA GLU A 31 28.89 33.35 -13.31
C GLU A 31 29.37 32.41 -12.17
N GLU A 32 30.22 31.44 -12.53
CA GLU A 32 31.14 30.72 -11.63
C GLU A 32 32.54 31.38 -11.77
N PRO A 33 33.68 30.86 -11.25
CA PRO A 33 33.90 29.79 -10.27
C PRO A 33 34.87 30.19 -9.13
N LYS A 34 35.07 29.28 -8.15
CA LYS A 34 36.41 29.12 -7.54
C LYS A 34 36.71 27.70 -7.06
N ILE A 35 37.64 27.07 -7.77
CA ILE A 35 38.48 25.91 -7.38
C ILE A 35 39.82 26.56 -6.92
N GLU A 36 40.73 26.04 -6.08
CA GLU A 36 41.10 24.69 -5.63
C GLU A 36 41.37 24.74 -4.09
N GLU A 37 41.56 23.62 -3.38
CA GLU A 37 42.83 22.87 -3.32
C GLU A 37 42.59 21.35 -3.20
N VAL A 38 43.47 20.55 -3.80
CA VAL A 38 43.40 19.08 -3.82
C VAL A 38 44.53 18.47 -3.01
N THR A 39 44.22 17.48 -2.17
CA THR A 39 45.21 16.51 -1.68
C THR A 39 44.63 15.09 -1.80
N ALA A 40 45.41 14.19 -2.40
CA ALA A 40 44.96 12.88 -2.88
C ALA A 40 45.57 11.72 -2.02
N PRO A 41 45.26 10.42 -2.23
CA PRO A 41 44.78 9.60 -1.10
C PRO A 41 45.69 8.37 -0.76
N PRO A 42 45.20 7.12 -0.65
CA PRO A 42 45.15 6.38 0.61
C PRO A 42 46.16 5.20 0.70
N PRO A 43 46.28 4.55 1.88
CA PRO A 43 45.55 3.27 2.11
C PRO A 43 44.92 3.22 3.52
N ASP A 44 43.93 2.37 3.84
CA ASP A 44 44.06 0.91 3.86
C ASP A 44 42.71 0.14 3.82
N SER A 45 42.76 -1.18 3.69
CA SER A 45 41.61 -2.05 3.40
C SER A 45 41.13 -2.89 4.59
N THR A 46 39.92 -2.60 5.09
CA THR A 46 39.12 -3.56 5.88
C THR A 46 37.72 -3.72 5.30
N SER A 47 37.63 -4.32 4.11
CA SER A 47 36.37 -4.76 3.53
C SER A 47 35.79 -5.93 4.33
N HIS A 48 35.03 -5.65 5.40
CA HIS A 48 34.15 -6.64 5.99
C HIS A 48 32.99 -6.88 5.01
N PRO A 49 32.88 -8.07 4.37
CA PRO A 49 31.69 -8.38 3.59
C PRO A 49 30.50 -8.43 4.55
N ALA A 50 29.54 -7.51 4.38
CA ALA A 50 28.28 -7.61 5.09
C ALA A 50 27.67 -8.99 4.82
N PRO A 51 27.16 -9.70 5.83
CA PRO A 51 26.64 -11.04 5.64
C PRO A 51 25.52 -10.98 4.60
N GLN A 52 25.75 -11.60 3.45
CA GLN A 52 24.75 -11.72 2.40
C GLN A 52 23.59 -12.50 2.98
N LYS A 53 22.53 -11.79 3.37
CA LYS A 53 21.23 -12.42 3.58
C LYS A 53 20.88 -13.09 2.27
N GLN A 54 20.93 -14.42 2.27
CA GLN A 54 20.23 -15.23 1.29
C GLN A 54 18.75 -14.91 1.48
N GLY A 55 18.29 -13.89 0.76
CA GLY A 55 16.88 -13.58 0.70
C GLY A 55 16.20 -14.76 0.01
N ASP A 56 15.20 -15.33 0.68
CA ASP A 56 14.27 -16.23 -0.01
C ASP A 56 13.81 -15.54 -1.30
N ASP A 57 13.68 -16.28 -2.41
CA ASP A 57 13.11 -15.75 -3.65
C ASP A 57 11.57 -15.65 -3.55
N LYS A 58 11.13 -14.93 -2.51
CA LYS A 58 9.76 -14.46 -2.28
C LYS A 58 9.54 -13.34 -3.28
N GLY A 59 9.27 -13.77 -4.52
CA GLY A 59 9.36 -13.00 -5.75
C GLY A 59 8.86 -11.56 -5.62
N LYS A 60 9.69 -10.62 -6.10
CA LYS A 60 9.50 -9.17 -6.02
C LYS A 60 8.04 -8.77 -6.27
N LEU A 61 7.35 -8.34 -5.21
CA LEU A 61 5.94 -7.94 -5.25
C LEU A 61 5.66 -6.93 -6.38
N VAL A 62 4.63 -7.22 -7.18
CA VAL A 62 4.17 -6.38 -8.30
C VAL A 62 2.78 -5.85 -7.97
N PRO A 63 2.54 -4.53 -7.98
CA PRO A 63 1.22 -3.96 -7.75
C PRO A 63 0.31 -4.21 -8.95
N ILE A 64 -0.91 -4.69 -8.69
CA ILE A 64 -1.97 -4.89 -9.69
C ILE A 64 -3.24 -4.14 -9.29
N ASN A 65 -3.92 -3.52 -10.26
CA ASN A 65 -5.14 -2.73 -10.03
C ASN A 65 -6.36 -3.51 -10.52
N ILE A 66 -7.00 -4.26 -9.63
CA ILE A 66 -8.17 -5.09 -9.95
C ILE A 66 -9.45 -4.28 -9.69
N LYS A 67 -10.29 -4.13 -10.72
CA LYS A 67 -11.66 -3.59 -10.58
C LYS A 67 -12.63 -4.74 -10.32
N ILE A 68 -13.31 -4.70 -9.19
CA ILE A 68 -14.37 -5.66 -8.80
C ILE A 68 -15.71 -4.93 -8.61
N THR A 69 -16.82 -5.67 -8.66
CA THR A 69 -18.14 -5.11 -8.36
C THR A 69 -18.27 -4.79 -6.87
N ARG A 70 -19.16 -3.84 -6.53
CA ARG A 70 -19.47 -3.50 -5.14
C ARG A 70 -19.86 -4.73 -4.29
N ARG A 71 -20.68 -5.63 -4.84
CA ARG A 71 -21.09 -6.88 -4.16
C ARG A 71 -19.91 -7.82 -3.86
N GLN A 72 -18.95 -7.94 -4.78
CA GLN A 72 -17.72 -8.72 -4.54
C GLN A 72 -16.84 -8.07 -3.48
N HIS A 73 -16.74 -6.73 -3.46
CA HIS A 73 -16.02 -6.02 -2.42
C HIS A 73 -16.65 -6.20 -1.04
N GLU A 74 -17.98 -6.08 -0.94
CA GLU A 74 -18.73 -6.34 0.29
C GLU A 74 -18.52 -7.79 0.76
N TRP A 75 -18.74 -8.77 -0.11
CA TRP A 75 -18.53 -10.20 0.18
C TRP A 75 -17.10 -10.55 0.63
N LEU A 76 -16.06 -9.94 0.03
CA LEU A 76 -14.67 -10.15 0.45
C LEU A 76 -14.39 -9.58 1.85
N ASN A 77 -14.98 -8.44 2.20
CA ASN A 77 -14.81 -7.84 3.52
C ASN A 77 -15.55 -8.65 4.60
N ASP A 78 -16.79 -9.07 4.32
CA ASP A 78 -17.57 -9.91 5.24
C ASP A 78 -16.91 -11.28 5.42
N THR A 79 -16.47 -11.94 4.34
CA THR A 79 -15.76 -13.22 4.41
C THR A 79 -14.45 -13.10 5.20
N ALA A 80 -13.63 -12.07 4.93
CA ALA A 80 -12.41 -11.82 5.70
C ALA A 80 -12.71 -11.45 7.16
N ARG A 81 -13.88 -10.87 7.47
CA ARG A 81 -14.35 -10.64 8.83
C ARG A 81 -14.72 -11.96 9.52
N THR A 82 -15.55 -12.82 8.91
CA THR A 82 -15.90 -14.13 9.48
C THR A 82 -14.66 -14.99 9.75
N VAL A 83 -13.70 -15.04 8.82
CA VAL A 83 -12.44 -15.79 9.03
C VAL A 83 -11.60 -15.22 10.18
N ARG A 84 -11.71 -13.92 10.50
CA ARG A 84 -11.09 -13.33 11.71
C ARG A 84 -11.89 -13.62 12.98
N GLU A 85 -13.21 -13.62 12.92
CA GLU A 85 -14.11 -13.92 14.05
C GLU A 85 -14.10 -15.40 14.44
N ASN A 86 -13.69 -16.30 13.54
CA ASN A 86 -13.52 -17.73 13.80
C ASN A 86 -12.31 -18.10 14.70
N ASN A 87 -11.42 -17.15 15.03
CA ASN A 87 -10.22 -17.45 15.82
C ASN A 87 -10.53 -17.47 17.32
N SER A 88 -10.21 -18.58 17.99
CA SER A 88 -10.36 -18.74 19.44
C SER A 88 -9.37 -17.88 20.25
N GLU A 89 -8.25 -17.48 19.64
CA GLU A 89 -7.18 -16.70 20.28
C GLU A 89 -6.93 -15.36 19.55
N PRO A 90 -6.42 -14.32 20.23
CA PRO A 90 -6.21 -13.00 19.62
C PRO A 90 -5.07 -12.97 18.59
N VAL A 91 -5.41 -13.10 17.30
CA VAL A 91 -4.42 -13.06 16.19
C VAL A 91 -3.74 -11.67 16.07
N PRO A 92 -2.40 -11.59 15.95
CA PRO A 92 -1.65 -10.36 15.70
C PRO A 92 -2.09 -9.59 14.44
N PRO A 93 -1.99 -8.25 14.39
CA PRO A 93 -2.49 -7.46 13.26
C PRO A 93 -1.92 -7.84 11.87
N ASN A 94 -0.68 -8.30 11.83
CA ASN A 94 0.05 -8.74 10.63
C ASN A 94 -0.39 -10.12 10.11
N GLU A 95 -0.94 -10.99 10.96
CA GLU A 95 -1.37 -12.35 10.63
C GLU A 95 -2.88 -12.44 10.31
N ARG A 96 -3.62 -11.34 10.50
CA ARG A 96 -5.06 -11.30 10.24
C ARG A 96 -5.39 -11.47 8.76
N VAL A 97 -6.46 -12.21 8.48
CA VAL A 97 -7.00 -12.35 7.14
C VAL A 97 -7.68 -11.05 6.69
N PHE A 98 -7.30 -10.56 5.52
CA PHE A 98 -7.85 -9.37 4.87
C PHE A 98 -8.31 -9.73 3.44
N PRO A 99 -9.15 -8.92 2.77
CA PRO A 99 -9.59 -9.16 1.39
C PRO A 99 -8.48 -9.51 0.40
N GLN A 100 -7.30 -8.90 0.53
CA GLN A 100 -6.14 -9.19 -0.32
C GLN A 100 -5.61 -10.64 -0.16
N HIS A 101 -5.72 -11.24 1.03
CA HIS A 101 -5.27 -12.61 1.29
C HIS A 101 -6.23 -13.63 0.68
N LEU A 102 -7.54 -13.31 0.61
CA LEU A 102 -8.53 -14.12 -0.10
C LEU A 102 -8.30 -14.09 -1.62
N ILE A 103 -7.87 -12.94 -2.17
CA ILE A 103 -7.49 -12.82 -3.59
C ILE A 103 -6.21 -13.62 -3.87
N GLY A 104 -5.22 -13.59 -2.97
CA GLY A 104 -4.02 -14.44 -3.05
C GLY A 104 -4.37 -15.93 -3.09
N ALA A 105 -5.12 -16.42 -2.10
CA ALA A 105 -5.56 -17.81 -2.05
C ALA A 105 -6.38 -18.24 -3.29
N ALA A 106 -7.16 -17.34 -3.90
CA ALA A 106 -7.86 -17.61 -5.15
C ALA A 106 -6.91 -17.75 -6.36
N ILE A 107 -5.79 -17.02 -6.37
CA ILE A 107 -4.73 -17.18 -7.38
C ILE A 107 -4.00 -18.52 -7.17
N ASP A 108 -3.69 -18.88 -5.92
CA ASP A 108 -3.03 -20.15 -5.59
C ASP A 108 -3.91 -21.35 -5.98
N LEU A 109 -5.22 -21.28 -5.74
CA LEU A 109 -6.20 -22.29 -6.19
C LEU A 109 -6.29 -22.41 -7.72
N LEU A 110 -6.12 -21.31 -8.47
CA LEU A 110 -6.03 -21.35 -9.92
C LEU A 110 -4.72 -22.02 -10.37
N GLN A 111 -3.57 -21.65 -9.79
CA GLN A 111 -2.28 -22.27 -10.11
C GLN A 111 -2.24 -23.77 -9.78
N ALA A 112 -2.91 -24.20 -8.72
CA ALA A 112 -3.04 -25.60 -8.33
C ALA A 112 -4.07 -26.40 -9.15
N SER A 113 -4.89 -25.73 -9.98
CA SER A 113 -5.91 -26.42 -10.79
C SER A 113 -5.32 -27.05 -12.05
N SER A 114 -5.79 -28.25 -12.40
CA SER A 114 -5.30 -29.04 -13.55
C SER A 114 -5.89 -28.55 -14.90
N VAL A 115 -5.86 -27.25 -15.15
CA VAL A 115 -6.42 -26.60 -16.34
C VAL A 115 -5.32 -26.34 -17.37
N GLU A 116 -5.54 -26.74 -18.63
CA GLU A 116 -4.61 -26.38 -19.71
C GLU A 116 -4.87 -24.94 -20.18
N TRP A 117 -4.24 -23.97 -19.49
CA TRP A 117 -4.41 -22.54 -19.72
C TRP A 117 -4.17 -22.09 -21.17
N SER A 118 -3.36 -22.81 -21.94
CA SER A 118 -3.10 -22.57 -23.37
C SER A 118 -4.29 -22.81 -24.29
N GLN A 119 -5.32 -23.56 -23.88
CA GLN A 119 -6.54 -23.72 -24.68
C GLN A 119 -7.60 -22.64 -24.41
N VAL A 120 -7.54 -21.95 -23.27
CA VAL A 120 -8.58 -21.02 -22.79
C VAL A 120 -8.49 -19.67 -23.53
N LYS A 121 -9.46 -19.39 -24.40
CA LYS A 121 -9.46 -18.19 -25.28
C LYS A 121 -10.31 -17.04 -24.74
N ASN A 122 -11.24 -17.30 -23.83
CA ASN A 122 -12.20 -16.29 -23.37
C ASN A 122 -12.78 -16.59 -21.97
N VAL A 123 -13.49 -15.61 -21.41
CA VAL A 123 -14.04 -15.65 -20.04
C VAL A 123 -15.21 -16.64 -19.88
N GLU A 124 -15.97 -16.95 -20.93
CA GLU A 124 -17.06 -17.94 -20.85
C GLU A 124 -16.52 -19.38 -20.85
N GLU A 125 -15.49 -19.63 -21.66
CA GLU A 125 -14.75 -20.89 -21.69
C GLU A 125 -14.05 -21.16 -20.36
N LEU A 126 -13.37 -20.14 -19.80
CA LEU A 126 -12.81 -20.15 -18.45
C LEU A 126 -13.83 -20.56 -17.38
N ARG A 127 -15.03 -19.95 -17.41
CA ARG A 127 -16.11 -20.27 -16.47
C ARG A 127 -16.61 -21.71 -16.61
N LYS A 128 -16.84 -22.17 -17.85
CA LYS A 128 -17.27 -23.56 -18.13
C LYS A 128 -16.25 -24.57 -17.58
N ILE A 129 -14.95 -24.33 -17.76
CA ILE A 129 -13.87 -25.20 -17.27
C ILE A 129 -13.79 -25.20 -15.74
N LEU A 130 -13.99 -24.05 -15.09
CA LEU A 130 -13.99 -23.92 -13.63
C LEU A 130 -15.33 -24.29 -12.96
N ASN A 131 -16.37 -24.61 -13.75
CA ASN A 131 -17.76 -24.87 -13.30
C ASN A 131 -18.40 -23.66 -12.56
N LEU A 132 -18.28 -22.46 -13.15
CA LEU A 132 -18.73 -21.15 -12.62
C LEU A 132 -19.74 -20.41 -13.52
#